data_AF-A0A7K0A832-F1
#
_entry.id   AF-A0A7K0A832-F1
#
_cell.length_a   1.000
_cell.length_b   1.000
_cell.length_c   1.000
_cell.angle_alpha   90.00
_cell.angle_beta   90.00
_cell.angle_gamma   90.00
#
_symmetry.space_group_name_H-M   'P 1'
#
loop_
_entity.id
_entity.type
_entity.pdbx_description
1 polymer ?
#
loop_
_entity_poly.entity_id
_entity_poly.type
_entity_poly.pdbx_seq_one_letter_code
_entity_poly.pdbx_strand_id
1 'polypeptide(L)' 'IAVHIGARVASEAAAGEVLVSSTVKDLVAGSGIFFSERGVVELKGVPGEWRLYSVEQGTVID' A
#
# COMPACT_ATOMS: atom_id res chain seq x y z
N ILE A 1 -7.50 -14.27 -6.99
CA ILE A 1 -8.03 -12.94 -6.56
C ILE A 1 -6.98 -12.08 -5.87
N ALA A 2 -6.28 -12.56 -4.82
CA ALA A 2 -5.24 -11.76 -4.14
C ALA A 2 -4.17 -11.16 -5.09
N VAL A 3 -3.70 -11.94 -6.07
CA VAL A 3 -2.74 -11.45 -7.09
C VAL A 3 -3.31 -10.33 -7.97
N HIS A 4 -4.60 -10.32 -8.25
CA HIS A 4 -5.23 -9.25 -9.03
C HIS A 4 -5.34 -7.97 -8.22
N ILE A 5 -5.66 -8.06 -6.92
CA ILE A 5 -5.67 -6.91 -6.02
C ILE A 5 -4.25 -6.32 -5.93
N GLY A 6 -3.23 -7.17 -5.72
CA GLY A 6 -1.83 -6.72 -5.71
C GLY A 6 -1.43 -5.98 -6.99
N ALA A 7 -1.84 -6.49 -8.16
CA ALA A 7 -1.59 -5.82 -9.43
C ALA A 7 -2.31 -4.46 -9.55
N ARG A 8 -3.52 -4.31 -8.99
CA ARG A 8 -4.24 -3.04 -8.97
C ARG A 8 -3.64 -2.04 -7.98
N VAL A 9 -3.24 -2.49 -6.80
CA VAL A 9 -2.53 -1.63 -5.84
C VAL A 9 -1.22 -1.12 -6.44
N ALA A 10 -0.46 -2.00 -7.09
CA ALA A 10 0.78 -1.61 -7.77
C ALA A 10 0.55 -0.60 -8.91
N SER A 11 -0.60 -0.65 -9.60
CA SER A 11 -0.92 0.33 -10.66
C SER A 11 -1.28 1.72 -10.13
N GLU A 12 -1.62 1.86 -8.84
CA GLU A 12 -1.87 3.17 -8.21
C GLU A 12 -0.58 3.84 -7.71
N ALA A 13 0.55 3.13 -7.70
CA ALA A 13 1.79 3.63 -7.13
C ALA A 13 2.49 4.63 -8.05
N ALA A 14 3.02 5.71 -7.48
CA ALA A 14 3.95 6.59 -8.19
C ALA A 14 5.30 5.91 -8.44
N ALA A 15 6.13 6.52 -9.30
CA ALA A 15 7.47 6.02 -9.56
C ALA A 15 8.33 6.01 -8.27
N GLY A 16 8.89 4.86 -7.92
CA GLY A 16 9.67 4.67 -6.69
C GLY A 16 8.85 4.51 -5.42
N GLU A 17 7.51 4.54 -5.52
CA GLU A 17 6.61 4.36 -4.39
C GLU A 17 6.32 2.88 -4.15
N VAL A 18 6.28 2.49 -2.87
CA VAL A 18 5.79 1.18 -2.46
C VAL A 18 4.44 1.37 -1.78
N LEU A 19 3.37 0.99 -2.49
CA LEU A 19 2.01 1.01 -1.95
C LEU A 19 1.58 -0.35 -1.42
N VAL A 20 0.81 -0.32 -0.33
CA VAL A 20 0.18 -1.50 0.28
C VAL A 20 -1.29 -1.25 0.61
N SER A 21 -2.08 -2.33 0.66
CA SER A 21 -3.46 -2.31 1.18
C SER A 21 -3.49 -2.33 2.72
N SER A 22 -4.64 -1.96 3.32
CA SER A 22 -4.88 -2.12 4.78
C SER A 22 -4.52 -3.49 5.33
N THR A 23 -4.90 -4.58 4.63
CA THR A 23 -4.62 -5.94 5.10
C THR A 23 -3.12 -6.19 5.31
N VAL A 24 -2.27 -5.70 4.41
CA VAL A 24 -0.82 -5.84 4.54
C VAL A 24 -0.30 -5.00 5.70
N LYS A 25 -0.73 -3.73 5.80
CA LYS A 25 -0.36 -2.84 6.92
C LYS A 25 -0.67 -3.48 8.27
N ASP A 26 -1.86 -4.06 8.42
CA ASP A 26 -2.31 -4.67 9.67
C ASP A 26 -1.53 -5.95 9.98
N LEU A 27 -1.26 -6.79 8.97
CA LEU A 27 -0.51 -8.05 9.14
C LEU A 27 0.94 -7.84 9.57
N VAL A 28 1.55 -6.72 9.20
CA VAL A 28 2.97 -6.41 9.51
C VAL A 28 3.11 -5.44 10.67
N ALA A 29 2.04 -5.18 11.43
CA ALA A 29 2.11 -4.36 12.63
C ALA A 29 3.21 -4.87 13.59
N GLY A 30 4.08 -3.97 14.05
CA GLY A 30 5.23 -4.32 14.90
C GLY A 30 6.50 -4.76 14.16
N SER A 31 6.50 -4.78 12.81
CA SER A 31 7.69 -5.11 12.01
C SER A 31 8.75 -4.01 11.94
N GLY A 32 8.44 -2.80 12.43
CA GLY A 32 9.29 -1.61 12.25
C GLY A 32 9.15 -0.94 10.88
N ILE A 33 8.20 -1.38 10.03
CA ILE A 33 7.82 -0.67 8.80
C ILE A 33 6.80 0.42 9.14
N PHE A 34 7.07 1.64 8.67
CA PHE A 34 6.19 2.78 8.84
C PHE A 34 5.43 3.08 7.55
N PHE A 35 4.25 3.67 7.71
CA PHE A 35 3.32 3.87 6.61
C PHE A 35 2.63 5.23 6.71
N SER A 36 2.58 5.95 5.60
CA SER A 36 1.78 7.15 5.44
C SER A 36 0.48 6.83 4.70
N GLU A 37 -0.62 7.48 5.09
CA GLU A 37 -1.91 7.26 4.45
C GLU A 37 -1.99 7.95 3.08
N ARG A 38 -2.39 7.20 2.06
CA ARG A 38 -2.55 7.73 0.70
C ARG A 38 -4.00 8.11 0.37
N GLY A 39 -4.96 7.49 1.07
CA GLY A 39 -6.40 7.71 0.93
C GLY A 39 -7.15 6.45 0.52
N VAL A 40 -8.42 6.63 0.14
CA VAL A 40 -9.34 5.58 -0.30
C VAL A 40 -9.54 5.67 -1.82
N VAL A 41 -9.48 4.54 -2.51
CA VAL A 41 -9.65 4.43 -3.96
C VAL A 41 -10.55 3.27 -4.35
N GLU A 42 -11.19 3.35 -5.52
CA GLU A 42 -11.79 2.19 -6.17
C GLU A 42 -10.75 1.54 -7.08
N LEU A 43 -10.51 0.25 -6.89
CA LEU A 43 -9.56 -0.50 -7.73
C LEU A 43 -10.29 -1.09 -8.93
N LYS A 44 -9.79 -0.85 -10.15
CA LYS A 44 -10.45 -1.31 -11.38
C LYS A 44 -10.76 -2.81 -11.37
N GLY A 45 -12.04 -3.16 -11.46
CA GLY A 45 -12.50 -4.55 -11.50
C GLY A 45 -12.38 -5.29 -10.16
N VAL A 46 -12.17 -4.57 -9.06
CA VAL A 46 -12.22 -5.09 -7.69
C VAL A 46 -13.35 -4.34 -6.97
N PRO A 47 -14.37 -5.03 -6.47
CA PRO A 47 -15.47 -4.37 -5.77
C PRO A 47 -15.02 -3.62 -4.51
N GLY A 48 -15.71 -2.53 -4.21
CA GLY A 48 -15.59 -1.78 -2.98
C GLY A 48 -14.47 -0.74 -2.97
N GLU A 49 -14.38 -0.05 -1.83
CA GLU A 49 -13.40 0.97 -1.56
C GLU A 49 -12.17 0.40 -0.84
N TRP A 50 -10.99 0.83 -1.26
CA TRP A 50 -9.71 0.32 -0.80
C TRP A 50 -8.86 1.44 -0.24
N ARG A 51 -8.49 1.34 1.03
CA ARG A 51 -7.54 2.28 1.64
C ARG A 51 -6.11 1.81 1.36
N LEU A 52 -5.31 2.72 0.81
CA LEU A 52 -3.92 2.47 0.45
C LEU A 52 -2.98 3.28 1.34
N TYR A 53 -1.78 2.72 1.51
CA TYR A 53 -0.72 3.31 2.31
C TYR A 53 0.60 3.23 1.57
N SER A 54 1.40 4.29 1.70
CA SER A 54 2.76 4.34 1.18
C SER A 54 3.74 3.94 2.27
N VAL A 55 4.72 3.09 1.95
CA VAL A 55 5.81 2.76 2.88
C VAL A 55 6.71 3.98 3.04
N GLU A 56 6.96 4.38 4.28
CA GLU A 56 7.92 5.45 4.57
C GLU A 56 9.34 4.90 4.40
N GLN A 57 10.14 5.55 3.57
CA GLN A 57 11.57 5.22 3.48
C GLN A 57 12.27 5.71 4.75
N GLY A 58 12.96 4.80 5.44
CA GLY A 58 13.90 5.21 6.49
C GLY A 58 15.04 5.98 5.86
N THR A 59 15.20 7.26 6.25
CA THR A 59 16.40 8.02 5.89
C THR A 59 17.60 7.33 6.52
N VAL A 60 18.55 6.86 5.70
CA VAL A 60 19.88 6.49 6.20
C VAL A 60 20.53 7.78 6.67
N ILE A 61 20.74 7.90 7.97
CA ILE A 61 21.52 9.00 8.54
C ILE A 61 22.98 8.54 8.41
N ASP A 62 23.72 9.17 7.50
CA ASP A 62 25.17 8.98 7.33
C ASP A 62 25.95 9.37 8.58
#